data_AF-A0A5R9LWX8-F1
#
_entry.id   AF-A0A5R9LWX8-F1
#
_cell.length_a   1.000
_cell.length_b   1.000
_cell.length_c   1.000
_cell.angle_alpha   90.00
_cell.angle_beta   90.00
_cell.angle_gamma   90.00
#
_symmetry.space_group_name_H-M   'P 1'
#
loop_
_entity.id
_entity.type
_entity.pdbx_description
1 polymer ?
#
loop_
_entity_poly.entity_id
_entity_poly.type
_entity_poly.pdbx_seq_one_letter_code
_entity_poly.pdbx_strand_id
1 'polypeptide(L)'
;MTPPRTDLSTFANGLAARLPGAWTSDYQRHATYADQFSRTEQLWDLGHVQHIVSQYVLTHDAVLHGPDGQRLYVVDRPHYPHQFVVAPLAPDDDETQPHHFEGVAEPNGIAVPNDPARAAAGVDRRVLPRYEQALQVVRDNAADQPEPPHRPAPPQVAQVLTLTLYEDGVLGAPYASVPEQARMTLYACGFQYHPHQAAILLPATYSENGRTLRLQAVFRLLTAKDIGVNLRHADPNTRPAPPPTSGRAARTSHR
;
A
#
# COMPACT_ATOMS: atom_id res chain seq x y z
N MET A 1 -33.57 -35.50 1.26
CA MET A 1 -33.32 -35.03 -0.12
C MET A 1 -32.63 -33.67 -0.03
N THR A 2 -31.41 -33.56 -0.53
CA THR A 2 -30.71 -32.28 -0.64
C THR A 2 -31.39 -31.46 -1.74
N PRO A 3 -31.77 -30.19 -1.49
CA PRO A 3 -32.37 -29.37 -2.53
C PRO A 3 -31.42 -29.23 -3.72
N PRO A 4 -31.93 -29.16 -4.96
CA PRO A 4 -31.10 -28.94 -6.14
C PRO A 4 -30.32 -27.62 -6.00
N ARG A 5 -29.12 -27.57 -6.59
CA ARG A 5 -28.29 -26.36 -6.59
C ARG A 5 -29.02 -25.25 -7.35
N THR A 6 -29.26 -24.13 -6.68
CA THR A 6 -29.74 -22.91 -7.32
C THR A 6 -28.63 -22.35 -8.19
N ASP A 7 -28.94 -21.95 -9.42
CA ASP A 7 -27.98 -21.22 -10.26
C ASP A 7 -27.61 -19.87 -9.62
N LEU A 8 -26.35 -19.43 -9.75
CA LEU A 8 -25.87 -18.20 -9.10
C LEU A 8 -26.69 -16.97 -9.52
N SER A 9 -27.05 -16.85 -10.80
CA SER A 9 -27.84 -15.70 -11.28
C SER A 9 -29.23 -15.68 -10.66
N THR A 10 -29.85 -16.85 -10.52
CA THR A 10 -31.18 -16.98 -9.88
C THR A 10 -31.09 -16.72 -8.38
N PHE A 11 -30.03 -17.21 -7.74
CA PHE A 11 -29.77 -16.96 -6.33
C PHE A 11 -29.55 -15.47 -6.05
N ALA A 12 -28.68 -14.80 -6.82
CA ALA A 12 -28.35 -13.40 -6.66
C ALA A 12 -29.57 -12.48 -6.86
N ASN A 13 -30.38 -12.73 -7.90
CA ASN A 13 -31.65 -12.02 -8.09
C ASN A 13 -32.62 -12.26 -6.93
N GLY A 14 -32.73 -13.51 -6.46
CA GLY A 14 -33.57 -13.86 -5.32
C GLY A 14 -33.10 -13.24 -4.00
N LEU A 15 -31.80 -13.05 -3.84
CA LEU A 15 -31.19 -12.38 -2.69
C LEU A 15 -31.47 -10.88 -2.74
N ALA A 16 -31.19 -10.22 -3.87
CA ALA A 16 -31.47 -8.79 -4.08
C ALA A 16 -32.94 -8.45 -3.79
N ALA A 17 -33.88 -9.23 -4.31
CA ALA A 17 -35.31 -9.00 -4.10
C ALA A 17 -35.79 -9.12 -2.63
N ARG A 18 -34.94 -9.62 -1.72
CA ARG A 18 -35.27 -9.87 -0.30
C ARG A 18 -34.43 -9.07 0.68
N LEU A 19 -33.37 -8.41 0.22
CA LEU A 19 -32.61 -7.49 1.05
C LEU A 19 -33.43 -6.22 1.31
N PRO A 20 -33.22 -5.55 2.46
CA PRO A 20 -33.94 -4.31 2.77
C PRO A 20 -33.57 -3.20 1.78
N GLY A 21 -34.58 -2.48 1.28
CA GLY A 21 -34.39 -1.41 0.30
C GLY A 21 -34.41 -1.91 -1.15
N ALA A 22 -34.01 -1.04 -2.08
CA ALA A 22 -34.00 -1.34 -3.51
C ALA A 22 -32.64 -1.91 -3.93
N TRP A 23 -32.54 -3.24 -3.97
CA TRP A 23 -31.35 -3.92 -4.46
C TRP A 23 -31.54 -4.45 -5.88
N THR A 24 -30.51 -4.29 -6.71
CA THR A 24 -30.44 -4.90 -8.04
C THR A 24 -29.26 -5.87 -8.11
N SER A 25 -29.28 -6.79 -9.08
CA SER A 25 -28.21 -7.76 -9.30
C SER A 25 -27.65 -7.59 -10.70
N ASP A 26 -26.33 -7.48 -10.79
CA ASP A 26 -25.58 -7.61 -12.04
C ASP A 26 -24.84 -8.95 -12.02
N TYR A 27 -25.07 -9.81 -13.01
CA TYR A 27 -24.46 -11.14 -13.10
C TYR A 27 -23.53 -11.19 -14.31
N GLN A 28 -22.31 -11.67 -14.08
CA GLN A 28 -21.30 -11.79 -15.13
C GLN A 28 -20.71 -13.19 -15.17
N ARG A 29 -20.43 -13.66 -16.38
CA ARG A 29 -19.58 -14.83 -16.64
C ARG A 29 -18.20 -14.36 -17.07
N HIS A 30 -17.18 -15.02 -16.56
CA HIS A 30 -15.79 -14.75 -16.85
C HIS A 30 -15.26 -15.82 -17.79
N ALA A 31 -14.76 -15.39 -18.95
CA ALA A 31 -14.07 -16.29 -19.87
C ALA A 31 -12.61 -16.50 -19.44
N THR A 32 -12.03 -15.51 -18.74
CA THR A 32 -10.64 -15.51 -18.27
C THR A 32 -10.52 -14.98 -16.85
N TYR A 33 -9.41 -15.28 -16.16
CA TYR A 33 -9.13 -14.75 -14.82
C TYR A 33 -9.00 -13.22 -14.77
N ALA A 34 -8.53 -12.61 -15.87
CA ALA A 34 -8.39 -11.15 -15.95
C ALA A 34 -9.75 -10.43 -15.80
N ASP A 35 -10.84 -11.07 -16.26
CA ASP A 35 -12.20 -10.52 -16.17
C ASP A 35 -12.74 -10.53 -14.72
N GLN A 36 -12.24 -11.46 -13.90
CA GLN A 36 -12.57 -11.59 -12.47
C GLN A 36 -11.76 -10.61 -11.60
N PHE A 37 -10.50 -10.36 -12.00
CA PHE A 37 -9.50 -9.68 -11.17
C PHE A 37 -9.94 -8.30 -10.68
N SER A 38 -10.49 -7.46 -11.57
CA SER A 38 -10.91 -6.10 -11.25
C SER A 38 -12.01 -6.01 -10.18
N ARG A 39 -12.92 -7.00 -10.14
CA ARG A 39 -13.97 -7.07 -9.10
C ARG A 39 -13.42 -7.60 -7.78
N THR A 40 -12.46 -8.51 -7.83
CA THR A 40 -11.84 -9.07 -6.62
C THR A 40 -10.90 -8.09 -5.90
N GLU A 41 -10.26 -7.17 -6.61
CA GLU A 41 -9.47 -6.08 -6.00
C GLU A 41 -10.34 -5.11 -5.19
N GLN A 42 -11.63 -5.04 -5.51
CA GLN A 42 -12.59 -4.19 -4.80
C GLN A 42 -13.18 -4.87 -3.55
N LEU A 43 -12.79 -6.10 -3.21
CA LEU A 43 -13.32 -6.75 -2.02
C LEU A 43 -12.88 -6.02 -0.76
N TRP A 44 -13.87 -5.59 0.03
CA TRP A 44 -13.66 -5.03 1.36
C TRP A 44 -13.73 -6.13 2.42
N ASP A 45 -12.97 -7.19 2.15
CA ASP A 45 -12.78 -8.36 2.98
C ASP A 45 -11.33 -8.80 2.78
N LEU A 46 -10.50 -8.76 3.83
CA LEU A 46 -9.19 -9.41 3.84
C LEU A 46 -9.25 -10.83 4.45
N GLY A 47 -10.48 -11.33 4.63
CA GLY A 47 -10.77 -12.57 5.31
C GLY A 47 -11.00 -13.76 4.37
N HIS A 48 -12.02 -14.54 4.71
CA HIS A 48 -12.28 -15.84 4.08
C HIS A 48 -12.73 -15.71 2.62
N VAL A 49 -13.34 -14.60 2.21
CA VAL A 49 -13.81 -14.41 0.84
C VAL A 49 -12.64 -14.01 -0.07
N GLN A 50 -11.75 -13.14 0.40
CA GLN A 50 -10.48 -12.83 -0.28
C GLN A 50 -9.68 -14.10 -0.58
N HIS A 51 -9.57 -14.99 0.41
CA HIS A 51 -8.85 -16.24 0.24
C HIS A 51 -9.50 -17.13 -0.84
N ILE A 52 -10.84 -17.21 -0.87
CA ILE A 52 -11.55 -17.97 -1.90
C ILE A 52 -11.27 -17.43 -3.30
N VAL A 53 -11.40 -16.12 -3.49
CA VAL A 53 -11.25 -15.54 -4.84
C VAL A 53 -9.81 -15.54 -5.34
N SER A 54 -8.82 -15.54 -4.44
CA SER A 54 -7.40 -15.59 -4.79
C SER A 54 -6.89 -17.00 -5.09
N GLN A 55 -7.53 -18.03 -4.54
CA GLN A 55 -7.13 -19.42 -4.73
C GLN A 55 -7.85 -20.12 -5.90
N TYR A 56 -9.04 -19.62 -6.29
CA TYR A 56 -9.88 -20.28 -7.27
C TYR A 56 -10.29 -19.31 -8.38
N VAL A 57 -10.16 -19.77 -9.63
CA VAL A 57 -10.72 -19.07 -10.80
C VAL A 57 -12.22 -19.31 -10.78
N LEU A 58 -12.99 -18.26 -10.46
CA LEU A 58 -14.44 -18.31 -10.42
C LEU A 58 -14.95 -17.89 -11.79
N THR A 59 -15.60 -18.80 -12.51
CA THR A 59 -16.03 -18.57 -13.90
C THR A 59 -17.24 -17.66 -14.02
N HIS A 60 -17.82 -17.23 -12.90
CA HIS A 60 -18.93 -16.29 -12.85
C HIS A 60 -19.07 -15.69 -11.45
N ASP A 61 -19.64 -14.49 -11.39
CA ASP A 61 -19.99 -13.79 -10.16
C ASP A 61 -21.25 -12.95 -10.34
N ALA A 62 -21.75 -12.42 -9.23
CA ALA A 62 -22.75 -11.37 -9.25
C ALA A 62 -22.39 -10.25 -8.27
N VAL A 63 -22.70 -9.00 -8.66
CA VAL A 63 -22.62 -7.83 -7.79
C VAL A 63 -24.03 -7.36 -7.52
N LEU A 64 -24.38 -7.25 -6.25
CA LEU A 64 -25.64 -6.63 -5.83
C LEU A 64 -25.39 -5.15 -5.54
N HIS A 65 -26.23 -4.28 -6.07
CA HIS A 65 -26.17 -2.84 -5.84
C HIS A 65 -27.32 -2.43 -4.94
N GLY A 66 -26.99 -1.82 -3.80
CA GLY A 66 -27.93 -1.32 -2.80
C GLY A 66 -28.28 0.16 -3.00
N PRO A 67 -29.25 0.66 -2.22
CA PRO A 67 -29.85 1.98 -2.41
C PRO A 67 -28.90 3.16 -2.11
N ASP A 68 -27.94 2.99 -1.20
CA ASP A 68 -27.02 4.04 -0.73
C ASP A 68 -25.59 3.76 -1.19
N GLY A 69 -25.43 3.20 -2.38
CA GLY A 69 -24.11 2.86 -2.94
C GLY A 69 -23.46 1.63 -2.31
N GLN A 70 -24.17 0.88 -1.45
CA GLN A 70 -23.70 -0.42 -0.97
C GLN A 70 -23.51 -1.38 -2.15
N ARG A 71 -22.44 -2.17 -2.14
CA ARG A 71 -22.21 -3.22 -3.14
C ARG A 71 -21.81 -4.53 -2.46
N LEU A 72 -22.47 -5.62 -2.85
CA LEU A 72 -22.18 -6.95 -2.33
C LEU A 72 -21.75 -7.88 -3.45
N TYR A 73 -20.57 -8.48 -3.31
CA TYR A 73 -20.06 -9.52 -4.19
C TYR A 73 -20.63 -10.88 -3.79
N VAL A 74 -21.13 -11.64 -4.76
CA VAL A 74 -21.74 -12.95 -4.57
C VAL A 74 -21.11 -13.96 -5.52
N VAL A 75 -20.57 -15.05 -4.97
CA VAL A 75 -19.97 -16.14 -5.73
C VAL A 75 -20.30 -17.50 -5.14
N ASP A 76 -20.14 -18.54 -5.95
CA ASP A 76 -20.15 -19.91 -5.45
C ASP A 76 -19.03 -20.15 -4.44
N ARG A 77 -19.30 -20.99 -3.44
CA ARG A 77 -18.28 -21.44 -2.50
C ARG A 77 -17.60 -22.70 -3.04
N PRO A 78 -16.29 -22.68 -3.37
CA PRO A 78 -15.57 -23.87 -3.81
C PRO A 78 -15.72 -25.00 -2.79
N HIS A 79 -15.90 -26.24 -3.28
CA HIS A 79 -16.11 -27.45 -2.48
C HIS A 79 -17.42 -27.52 -1.66
N TYR A 80 -18.28 -26.51 -1.72
CA TYR A 80 -19.59 -26.48 -1.05
C TYR A 80 -20.72 -26.12 -2.03
N PRO A 81 -21.19 -27.07 -2.87
CA PRO A 81 -22.07 -26.80 -4.02
C PRO A 81 -23.48 -26.29 -3.67
N HIS A 82 -23.83 -26.20 -2.39
CA HIS A 82 -25.10 -25.67 -1.90
C HIS A 82 -24.91 -24.42 -1.03
N GLN A 83 -23.76 -23.77 -1.14
CA GLN A 83 -23.43 -22.55 -0.42
C GLN A 83 -22.85 -21.51 -1.37
N PHE A 84 -23.16 -20.27 -1.06
CA PHE A 84 -22.59 -19.10 -1.69
C PHE A 84 -21.78 -18.32 -0.67
N VAL A 85 -20.96 -17.42 -1.15
CA VAL A 85 -20.24 -16.45 -0.33
C VAL A 85 -20.71 -15.07 -0.72
N VAL A 86 -21.00 -14.24 0.28
CA VAL A 86 -21.39 -12.85 0.12
C VAL A 86 -20.39 -11.98 0.87
N ALA A 87 -19.78 -11.01 0.20
CA ALA A 87 -18.84 -10.06 0.80
C ALA A 87 -19.12 -8.64 0.35
N PRO A 88 -18.91 -7.64 1.23
CA PRO A 88 -18.92 -6.25 0.82
C PRO A 88 -17.80 -5.90 -0.17
N LEU A 89 -18.12 -5.05 -1.14
CA LEU A 89 -17.13 -4.37 -1.97
C LEU A 89 -16.85 -2.98 -1.38
N ALA A 90 -15.65 -2.47 -1.59
CA ALA A 90 -15.33 -1.07 -1.34
C ALA A 90 -16.27 -0.19 -2.19
N PRO A 91 -16.66 1.01 -1.73
CA PRO A 91 -17.29 1.98 -2.60
C PRO A 91 -16.36 2.30 -3.79
N ASP A 92 -16.98 2.62 -4.92
CA ASP A 92 -16.32 2.94 -6.20
C ASP A 92 -16.92 4.23 -6.69
N ASP A 93 -16.72 5.25 -5.86
CA ASP A 93 -17.06 6.64 -6.14
C ASP A 93 -15.76 7.44 -6.18
N ASP A 94 -15.77 8.52 -6.98
CA ASP A 94 -14.60 9.37 -7.18
C ASP A 94 -14.23 10.19 -5.92
N GLU A 95 -15.12 10.24 -4.93
CA GLU A 95 -14.96 11.00 -3.69
C GLU A 95 -14.08 10.24 -2.68
N THR A 96 -14.12 8.91 -2.72
CA THR A 96 -13.37 8.05 -1.80
C THR A 96 -11.98 7.72 -2.34
N GLN A 97 -10.94 7.99 -1.55
CA GLN A 97 -9.55 7.70 -1.85
C GLN A 97 -8.99 6.61 -0.91
N PRO A 98 -7.88 5.93 -1.29
CA PRO A 98 -7.33 4.82 -0.50
C PRO A 98 -7.03 5.14 0.97
N HIS A 99 -6.66 6.38 1.31
CA HIS A 99 -6.38 6.77 2.69
C HIS A 99 -7.62 6.91 3.56
N HIS A 100 -8.81 7.08 2.99
CA HIS A 100 -10.06 7.15 3.76
C HIS A 100 -10.45 5.82 4.40
N PHE A 101 -9.90 4.72 3.92
CA PHE A 101 -10.07 3.39 4.48
C PHE A 101 -9.14 3.10 5.67
N GLU A 102 -8.17 3.97 5.95
CA GLU A 102 -7.22 3.75 7.04
C GLU A 102 -7.94 3.74 8.40
N GLY A 103 -7.70 2.68 9.19
CA GLY A 103 -8.31 2.52 10.51
C GLY A 103 -9.78 2.09 10.52
N VAL A 104 -10.40 1.89 9.34
CA VAL A 104 -11.79 1.43 9.26
C VAL A 104 -11.88 -0.07 9.46
N ALA A 105 -12.76 -0.50 10.39
CA ALA A 105 -12.99 -1.90 10.65
C ALA A 105 -13.64 -2.59 9.45
N GLU A 106 -13.03 -3.67 8.97
CA GLU A 106 -13.54 -4.41 7.82
C GLU A 106 -14.91 -5.04 8.10
N PRO A 107 -15.88 -4.91 7.19
CA PRO A 107 -17.23 -5.42 7.42
C PRO A 107 -17.32 -6.95 7.37
N ASN A 108 -16.37 -7.61 6.69
CA ASN A 108 -16.20 -9.05 6.52
C ASN A 108 -17.36 -9.76 5.80
N GLY A 109 -17.01 -10.71 4.92
CA GLY A 109 -17.98 -11.55 4.24
C GLY A 109 -18.50 -12.73 5.07
N ILE A 110 -19.56 -13.38 4.58
CA ILE A 110 -20.13 -14.60 5.17
C ILE A 110 -20.42 -15.66 4.10
N ALA A 111 -20.35 -16.93 4.49
CA ALA A 111 -20.95 -18.02 3.73
C ALA A 111 -22.45 -18.11 4.03
N VAL A 112 -23.28 -18.31 3.00
CA VAL A 112 -24.74 -18.37 3.08
C VAL A 112 -25.27 -19.65 2.41
N PRO A 113 -26.43 -20.17 2.85
CA PRO A 113 -27.06 -21.31 2.19
C PRO A 113 -27.62 -20.94 0.81
N ASN A 114 -27.92 -21.95 -0.01
CA ASN A 114 -28.52 -21.78 -1.34
C ASN A 114 -29.99 -21.31 -1.37
N ASP A 115 -30.59 -21.09 -0.20
CA ASP A 115 -31.94 -20.53 -0.05
C ASP A 115 -31.84 -18.99 0.07
N PRO A 116 -32.31 -18.22 -0.93
CA PRO A 116 -32.20 -16.77 -0.93
C PRO A 116 -32.87 -16.08 0.26
N ALA A 117 -33.95 -16.65 0.82
CA ALA A 117 -34.63 -16.04 1.96
C ALA A 117 -33.79 -16.15 3.24
N ARG A 118 -33.20 -17.33 3.47
CA ARG A 118 -32.28 -17.54 4.60
C ARG A 118 -30.97 -16.80 4.41
N ALA A 119 -30.48 -16.70 3.18
CA ALA A 119 -29.30 -15.90 2.85
C ALA A 119 -29.54 -14.42 3.12
N ALA A 120 -30.67 -13.86 2.66
CA ALA A 120 -31.03 -12.46 2.88
C ALA A 120 -31.09 -12.11 4.37
N ALA A 121 -31.78 -12.93 5.18
CA ALA A 121 -31.83 -12.73 6.63
C ALA A 121 -30.44 -12.81 7.29
N GLY A 122 -29.55 -13.64 6.76
CA GLY A 122 -28.16 -13.75 7.23
C GLY A 122 -27.33 -12.50 6.90
N VAL A 123 -27.46 -12.00 5.67
CA VAL A 123 -26.77 -10.79 5.18
C VAL A 123 -27.28 -9.55 5.91
N ASP A 124 -28.60 -9.38 6.00
CA ASP A 124 -29.27 -8.29 6.72
C ASP A 124 -28.84 -8.21 8.19
N ARG A 125 -28.78 -9.35 8.90
CA ARG A 125 -28.43 -9.34 10.32
C ARG A 125 -26.93 -9.20 10.60
N ARG A 126 -26.06 -9.64 9.69
CA ARG A 126 -24.62 -9.85 10.01
C ARG A 126 -23.66 -9.04 9.15
N VAL A 127 -24.03 -8.72 7.92
CA VAL A 127 -23.17 -8.03 6.95
C VAL A 127 -23.57 -6.57 6.85
N LEU A 128 -24.85 -6.28 6.57
CA LEU A 128 -25.30 -4.91 6.33
C LEU A 128 -24.98 -3.94 7.48
N PRO A 129 -25.20 -4.25 8.77
CA PRO A 129 -24.96 -3.28 9.84
C PRO A 129 -23.48 -2.89 9.95
N ARG A 130 -22.57 -3.84 9.70
CA ARG A 130 -21.12 -3.58 9.72
C ARG A 130 -20.68 -2.83 8.48
N TYR A 131 -21.27 -3.18 7.34
CA TYR A 131 -20.95 -2.55 6.07
C TYR A 131 -21.41 -1.10 6.02
N GLU A 132 -22.63 -0.82 6.46
CA GLU A 132 -23.17 0.54 6.60
C GLU A 132 -22.34 1.38 7.56
N GLN A 133 -21.94 0.81 8.71
CA GLN A 133 -21.05 1.47 9.64
C GLN A 133 -19.68 1.79 9.00
N ALA A 134 -19.08 0.84 8.28
CA ALA A 134 -17.80 1.04 7.62
C ALA A 134 -17.89 2.11 6.52
N LEU A 135 -18.95 2.09 5.71
CA LEU A 135 -19.22 3.12 4.70
C LEU A 135 -19.38 4.50 5.32
N GLN A 136 -20.10 4.60 6.45
CA GLN A 136 -20.26 5.88 7.13
C GLN A 136 -18.91 6.42 7.61
N VAL A 137 -18.07 5.60 8.22
CA VAL A 137 -16.74 6.02 8.67
C VAL A 137 -15.87 6.46 7.49
N VAL A 138 -15.91 5.76 6.35
CA VAL A 138 -15.16 6.16 5.15
C VAL A 138 -15.65 7.50 4.61
N ARG A 139 -16.97 7.73 4.57
CA ARG A 139 -17.55 9.00 4.15
C ARG A 139 -17.18 10.15 5.10
N ASP A 140 -17.20 9.88 6.40
CA ASP A 140 -16.78 10.86 7.40
C ASP A 140 -15.29 11.21 7.22
N ASN A 141 -14.44 10.20 7.01
CA ASN A 141 -13.02 10.39 6.70
C ASN A 141 -12.81 11.19 5.40
N ALA A 142 -13.63 10.94 4.37
CA ALA A 142 -13.57 11.65 3.10
C ALA A 142 -13.95 13.14 3.25
N ALA A 143 -14.96 13.42 4.07
CA ALA A 143 -15.38 14.78 4.38
C ALA A 143 -14.34 15.53 5.24
N ASP A 144 -13.74 14.86 6.22
CA ASP A 144 -12.80 15.47 7.17
C ASP A 144 -11.38 15.60 6.61
N GLN A 145 -10.96 14.68 5.73
CA GLN A 145 -9.58 14.58 5.20
C GLN A 145 -9.59 14.30 3.69
N PRO A 146 -10.00 15.27 2.85
CA PRO A 146 -10.11 15.05 1.40
C PRO A 146 -8.75 14.78 0.74
N GLU A 147 -7.67 15.36 1.26
CA GLU A 147 -6.32 15.14 0.76
C GLU A 147 -5.59 14.06 1.58
N PRO A 148 -4.77 13.21 0.95
CA PRO A 148 -3.99 12.21 1.67
C PRO A 148 -3.03 12.89 2.65
N PRO A 149 -2.88 12.36 3.88
CA PRO A 149 -1.96 12.94 4.85
C PRO A 149 -0.55 12.96 4.26
N HIS A 150 -0.06 14.17 3.95
CA HIS A 150 1.29 14.32 3.45
C HIS A 150 2.27 14.02 4.58
N ARG A 151 3.18 13.07 4.34
CA ARG A 151 4.34 12.90 5.21
C ARG A 151 5.08 14.25 5.27
N PRO A 152 5.31 14.82 6.47
CA PRO A 152 6.02 16.08 6.57
C PRO A 152 7.40 15.94 5.91
N ALA A 153 7.88 17.03 5.30
CA ALA A 153 9.23 17.06 4.76
C ALA A 153 10.23 16.64 5.87
N PRO A 154 11.28 15.87 5.53
CA PRO A 154 12.29 15.52 6.52
C PRO A 154 12.85 16.80 7.15
N PRO A 155 13.10 16.82 8.47
CA PRO A 155 13.64 17.99 9.15
C PRO A 155 14.95 18.41 8.46
N GLN A 156 15.14 19.73 8.33
CA GLN A 156 16.38 20.27 7.78
C GLN A 156 17.52 19.97 8.76
N VAL A 157 18.39 19.05 8.37
CA VAL A 157 19.62 18.74 9.11
C VAL A 157 20.71 19.73 8.74
N ALA A 158 21.55 20.11 9.70
CA ALA A 158 22.63 21.06 9.47
C ALA A 158 23.68 20.53 8.47
N GLN A 159 23.84 19.21 8.38
CA GLN A 159 24.84 18.55 7.54
C GLN A 159 24.24 17.32 6.86
N VAL A 160 24.62 17.09 5.60
CA VAL A 160 24.19 15.92 4.82
C VAL A 160 25.41 15.22 4.25
N LEU A 161 25.55 13.93 4.55
CA LEU A 161 26.49 13.04 3.88
C LEU A 161 25.80 12.34 2.71
N THR A 162 26.36 12.43 1.51
CA THR A 162 25.89 11.65 0.36
C THR A 162 26.85 10.49 0.10
N LEU A 163 26.35 9.26 0.22
CA LEU A 163 27.06 8.05 -0.16
C LEU A 163 26.61 7.63 -1.56
N THR A 164 27.57 7.42 -2.45
CA THR A 164 27.35 7.01 -3.83
C THR A 164 27.77 5.56 -4.01
N LEU A 165 26.88 4.74 -4.57
CA LEU A 165 27.20 3.42 -5.08
C LEU A 165 27.77 3.60 -6.50
N TYR A 166 29.06 3.26 -6.67
CA TYR A 166 29.77 3.33 -7.94
C TYR A 166 29.55 2.06 -8.77
N GLU A 167 29.88 2.12 -10.07
CA GLU A 167 29.70 1.00 -11.01
C GLU A 167 30.48 -0.26 -10.64
N ASP A 168 31.60 -0.09 -9.94
CA ASP A 168 32.42 -1.20 -9.41
C ASP A 168 31.79 -1.87 -8.17
N GLY A 169 30.59 -1.44 -7.77
CA GLY A 169 29.87 -1.94 -6.60
C GLY A 169 30.41 -1.45 -5.27
N VAL A 170 31.37 -0.52 -5.28
CA VAL A 170 31.90 0.12 -4.08
C VAL A 170 30.97 1.26 -3.66
N LEU A 171 30.72 1.38 -2.37
CA LEU A 171 29.85 2.43 -1.80
C LEU A 171 30.70 3.43 -1.02
N GLY A 172 30.58 4.73 -1.29
CA GLY A 172 31.35 5.70 -0.52
C GLY A 172 31.14 7.15 -0.93
N ALA A 173 32.00 8.02 -0.45
CA ALA A 173 31.95 9.45 -0.75
C ALA A 173 33.35 10.03 -0.91
N PRO A 174 33.53 11.05 -1.78
CA PRO A 174 34.77 11.84 -1.80
C PRO A 174 35.06 12.40 -0.40
N TYR A 175 36.30 12.25 0.07
CA TYR A 175 36.72 12.61 1.43
C TYR A 175 36.41 14.07 1.76
N ALA A 176 36.59 14.97 0.78
CA ALA A 176 36.30 16.39 0.93
C ALA A 176 34.80 16.71 1.18
N SER A 177 33.90 15.85 0.70
CA SER A 177 32.45 15.99 0.95
C SER A 177 31.98 15.33 2.25
N VAL A 178 32.83 14.57 2.93
CA VAL A 178 32.48 13.92 4.19
C VAL A 178 32.65 14.90 5.33
N PRO A 179 31.58 15.24 6.09
CA PRO A 179 31.70 16.11 7.23
C PRO A 179 32.63 15.53 8.30
N GLU A 180 33.44 16.36 8.95
CA GLU A 180 34.48 15.90 9.87
C GLU A 180 33.91 15.03 11.00
N GLN A 181 32.75 15.41 11.52
CA GLN A 181 32.04 14.72 12.58
C GLN A 181 31.52 13.32 12.18
N ALA A 182 31.37 13.07 10.86
CA ALA A 182 30.95 11.79 10.30
C ALA A 182 32.11 10.81 10.09
N ARG A 183 33.35 11.29 9.93
CA ARG A 183 34.51 10.47 9.54
C ARG A 183 34.76 9.32 10.53
N MET A 184 34.80 9.61 11.83
CA MET A 184 35.00 8.59 12.86
C MET A 184 33.88 7.54 12.88
N THR A 185 32.64 7.95 12.62
CA THR A 185 31.50 7.02 12.54
C THR A 185 31.63 6.10 11.33
N LEU A 186 32.04 6.63 10.17
CA LEU A 186 32.27 5.84 8.97
C LEU A 186 33.39 4.81 9.17
N TYR A 187 34.51 5.21 9.78
CA TYR A 187 35.60 4.29 10.12
C TYR A 187 35.14 3.17 11.06
N ALA A 188 34.40 3.51 12.13
CA ALA A 188 33.86 2.53 13.06
C ALA A 188 32.88 1.55 12.37
N CYS A 189 32.19 2.01 11.33
CA CYS A 189 31.30 1.18 10.52
C CYS A 189 32.03 0.39 9.42
N GLY A 190 33.36 0.47 9.32
CA GLY A 190 34.18 -0.32 8.40
C GLY A 190 34.45 0.34 7.06
N PHE A 191 34.14 1.63 6.90
CA PHE A 191 34.63 2.40 5.76
C PHE A 191 36.12 2.70 5.93
N GLN A 192 36.85 2.80 4.82
CA GLN A 192 38.28 3.04 4.80
C GLN A 192 38.58 4.22 3.88
N TYR A 193 39.60 5.01 4.24
CA TYR A 193 40.08 6.07 3.36
C TYR A 193 41.03 5.48 2.33
N HIS A 194 40.77 5.75 1.06
CA HIS A 194 41.59 5.35 -0.07
C HIS A 194 42.31 6.58 -0.63
N PRO A 195 43.60 6.81 -0.29
CA PRO A 195 44.32 8.03 -0.65
C PRO A 195 44.38 8.29 -2.16
N HIS A 196 44.54 7.23 -2.96
CA HIS A 196 44.63 7.33 -4.42
C HIS A 196 43.32 7.78 -5.09
N GLN A 197 42.19 7.66 -4.40
CA GLN A 197 40.88 8.09 -4.88
C GLN A 197 40.35 9.29 -4.10
N ALA A 198 41.10 9.77 -3.08
CA ALA A 198 40.66 10.78 -2.13
C ALA A 198 39.22 10.55 -1.62
N ALA A 199 38.87 9.29 -1.30
CA ALA A 199 37.51 8.88 -0.96
C ALA A 199 37.46 7.98 0.28
N ILE A 200 36.34 8.03 1.01
CA ILE A 200 36.01 7.09 2.09
C ILE A 200 35.04 6.06 1.51
N LEU A 201 35.48 4.81 1.43
CA LEU A 201 34.77 3.73 0.74
C LEU A 201 34.49 2.57 1.69
N LEU A 202 33.35 1.93 1.50
CA LEU A 202 33.00 0.66 2.11
C LEU A 202 33.52 -0.45 1.19
N PRO A 203 34.47 -1.28 1.63
CA PRO A 203 35.02 -2.36 0.82
C PRO A 203 33.95 -3.29 0.24
N ALA A 204 34.04 -3.59 -1.05
CA ALA A 204 33.21 -4.58 -1.72
C ALA A 204 33.51 -6.03 -1.28
N THR A 205 34.57 -6.24 -0.50
CA THR A 205 34.93 -7.54 0.07
C THR A 205 33.96 -8.02 1.16
N TYR A 206 33.15 -7.11 1.71
CA TYR A 206 32.05 -7.49 2.59
C TYR A 206 30.92 -8.14 1.77
N SER A 207 30.33 -9.21 2.32
CA SER A 207 29.10 -9.77 1.76
C SER A 207 27.99 -8.71 1.71
N GLU A 208 27.00 -8.90 0.83
CA GLU A 208 25.87 -7.99 0.69
C GLU A 208 25.17 -7.72 2.04
N ASN A 209 24.87 -8.78 2.79
CA ASN A 209 24.33 -8.66 4.16
C ASN A 209 25.26 -7.88 5.09
N GLY A 210 26.58 -8.10 5.00
CA GLY A 210 27.57 -7.36 5.77
C GLY A 210 27.60 -5.87 5.44
N ARG A 211 27.42 -5.50 4.16
CA ARG A 211 27.32 -4.10 3.72
C ARG A 211 26.02 -3.46 4.20
N THR A 212 24.89 -4.15 4.09
CA THR A 212 23.58 -3.66 4.57
C THR A 212 23.59 -3.37 6.07
N LEU A 213 24.13 -4.27 6.90
CA LEU A 213 24.22 -4.06 8.35
C LEU A 213 25.08 -2.84 8.71
N ARG A 214 26.19 -2.65 8.01
CA ARG A 214 27.08 -1.49 8.20
C ARG A 214 26.40 -0.20 7.78
N LEU A 215 25.70 -0.22 6.65
CA LEU A 215 24.97 0.92 6.16
C LEU A 215 23.84 1.32 7.12
N GLN A 216 23.10 0.35 7.66
CA GLN A 216 22.10 0.58 8.72
C GLN A 216 22.74 1.18 9.98
N ALA A 217 23.94 0.73 10.37
CA ALA A 217 24.67 1.31 11.50
C ALA A 217 25.11 2.76 11.23
N VAL A 218 25.58 3.07 10.01
CA VAL A 218 25.92 4.44 9.58
C VAL A 218 24.71 5.34 9.69
N PHE A 219 23.57 4.94 9.12
CA PHE A 219 22.32 5.70 9.21
C PHE A 219 21.98 6.03 10.66
N ARG A 220 21.90 5.00 11.52
CA ARG A 220 21.54 5.20 12.93
C ARG A 220 22.52 6.13 13.67
N LEU A 221 23.82 5.94 13.49
CA LEU A 221 24.85 6.67 14.23
C LEU A 221 25.05 8.11 13.73
N LEU A 222 24.84 8.37 12.44
CA LEU A 222 24.91 9.72 11.87
C LEU A 222 23.64 10.52 12.14
N THR A 223 22.45 9.89 12.08
CA THR A 223 21.20 10.55 12.47
C THR A 223 21.21 10.97 13.94
N ALA A 224 21.81 10.17 14.83
CA ALA A 224 22.00 10.54 16.24
C ALA A 224 22.93 11.76 16.44
N LYS A 225 23.68 12.15 15.40
CA LYS A 225 24.55 13.33 15.37
C LYS A 225 23.98 14.49 14.54
N ASP A 226 22.69 14.43 14.19
CA ASP A 226 22.02 15.40 13.32
C ASP A 226 22.66 15.52 11.92
N ILE A 227 23.21 14.41 11.41
CA ILE A 227 23.76 14.31 10.06
C ILE A 227 22.83 13.44 9.22
N GLY A 228 22.18 14.04 8.24
CA GLY A 228 21.39 13.31 7.26
C GLY A 228 22.27 12.48 6.34
N VAL A 229 21.78 11.34 5.88
CA VAL A 229 22.51 10.47 4.95
C VAL A 229 21.65 10.24 3.72
N ASN A 230 22.18 10.61 2.56
CA ASN A 230 21.58 10.33 1.27
C ASN A 230 22.34 9.20 0.58
N LEU A 231 21.60 8.26 0.00
CA LEU A 231 22.18 7.28 -0.93
C LEU A 231 21.89 7.71 -2.36
N ARG A 232 22.91 7.62 -3.20
CA ARG A 232 22.78 7.84 -4.64
C ARG A 232 23.44 6.69 -5.37
N HIS A 233 22.92 6.37 -6.54
CA HIS A 233 23.65 5.57 -7.52
C HIS A 233 24.44 6.53 -8.41
N ALA A 234 25.67 6.18 -8.77
CA ALA A 234 26.40 6.93 -9.79
C ALA A 234 25.67 6.73 -11.13
N ASP A 235 25.05 7.80 -11.63
CA ASP A 235 24.54 7.82 -13.01
C ASP A 235 25.72 8.17 -13.94
N PRO A 236 26.02 7.37 -14.98
CA PRO A 236 27.19 7.59 -15.84
C PRO A 236 27.18 8.95 -16.57
N ASN A 237 26.04 9.66 -16.60
CA ASN A 237 25.88 10.97 -17.23
C ASN A 237 25.86 12.16 -16.25
N THR A 238 26.02 11.96 -14.95
CA THR A 238 25.96 13.07 -13.99
C THR A 238 27.31 13.77 -13.87
N ARG A 239 27.43 14.95 -14.48
CA ARG A 239 28.58 15.85 -14.32
C ARG A 239 28.55 16.48 -12.91
N PRO A 240 29.68 16.58 -12.18
CA PRO A 240 29.71 17.21 -10.87
C PRO A 240 29.22 18.66 -10.96
N ALA A 241 28.27 19.03 -10.10
CA ALA A 241 27.71 20.38 -10.06
C ALA A 241 28.81 21.40 -9.69
N PRO A 242 28.86 22.56 -10.37
CA PRO A 242 29.83 23.61 -10.03
C PRO A 242 29.59 24.12 -8.61
N PRO A 243 30.65 24.54 -7.89
CA PRO A 243 30.54 25.01 -6.52
C PRO A 243 29.64 26.25 -6.43
N PRO A 244 28.88 26.42 -5.32
CA PRO A 244 28.04 27.58 -5.13
C PRO A 244 28.89 28.85 -5.14
N THR A 245 28.50 29.82 -5.96
CA THR A 245 29.17 31.12 -6.07
C THR A 245 29.00 31.86 -4.75
N SER A 246 30.09 32.08 -4.01
CA SER A 246 30.06 32.87 -2.78
C SER A 246 29.63 34.30 -3.10
N GLY A 247 28.43 34.67 -2.67
CA GLY A 247 27.92 36.04 -2.73
C GLY A 247 28.85 36.97 -1.96
N ARG A 248 29.55 37.84 -2.70
CA ARG A 248 30.36 38.93 -2.15
C ARG A 248 29.46 39.89 -1.38
N ALA A 249 29.54 39.87 -0.06
CA ALA A 249 28.87 40.84 0.80
C ALA A 249 29.38 42.26 0.47
N ALA A 250 28.48 43.10 -0.05
CA ALA A 250 28.72 44.53 -0.17
C ALA A 250 28.76 45.15 1.23
N ARG A 251 29.93 45.67 1.63
CA ARG A 251 30.07 46.50 2.83
C ARG A 251 29.47 47.88 2.52
N THR A 252 28.34 48.21 3.12
CA THR A 252 27.85 49.59 3.20
C THR A 252 28.37 50.22 4.50
N SER A 253 29.40 51.04 4.35
CA SER A 253 29.84 52.01 5.35
C SER A 253 28.94 53.25 5.25
N HIS A 254 28.21 53.58 6.32
CA HIS A 254 27.66 54.92 6.50
C HIS A 254 28.34 55.61 7.68
N ARG A 255 28.76 56.84 7.38
CA ARG A 255 29.38 57.86 8.22
C ARG A 255 28.29 58.71 8.87
#